data_AF-A0A9E7U745-F1
#
_entry.id   AF-A0A9E7U745-F1
#
_cell.length_a   1.000
_cell.length_b   1.000
_cell.length_c   1.000
_cell.angle_alpha   90.00
_cell.angle_beta   90.00
_cell.angle_gamma   90.00
#
_symmetry.space_group_name_H-M   'P 1'
#
loop_
_entity.id
_entity.type
_entity.pdbx_description
1 polymer ?
#
loop_
_entity_poly.entity_id
_entity_poly.type
_entity_poly.pdbx_seq_one_letter_code
_entity_poly.pdbx_strand_id
1 'polypeptide(L)'
;MKLREVFETASVDHERQIPGTNRIADVVATFSTELYPFGKGLIVEIQHKHDEKEIGPITGEYLNAGYSVFWAYQSDFEGHDMTFAEHRVKRPWPHAVPLVEGVDGYPDPVQRLLDPEPAEEVRLEVPFPTEYLRAHALEVIPPLRGYYDAGRSPEGWERIDTVSLHGKGRERAWVNVLRSPSNHIFLEFWKKNTEDGESEYLITHIGSEFPERFEAFMEDTRTWFSSEDVDQQVAHWVGGASLSFRGTTLCESWLSLVKVPFGPVKFVVARRDMKGNTRTWAVNYRSGDLGRLAVLRHPIRRLFGDVTDTAAAVTETGASTAARERMAGNSADVVRD
;
A
#
# COMPACT_ATOMS: atom_id res chain seq x y z
N MET A 1 21.08 -64.09 25.59
CA MET A 1 20.15 -63.30 26.43
C MET A 1 19.58 -62.20 25.55
N LYS A 2 18.34 -62.35 25.07
CA LYS A 2 17.68 -61.36 24.21
C LYS A 2 16.52 -60.72 24.98
N LEU A 3 16.87 -59.92 25.97
CA LEU A 3 15.97 -58.93 26.55
C LEU A 3 16.57 -57.57 26.16
N ARG A 4 15.91 -56.83 25.26
CA ARG A 4 16.40 -55.52 24.80
C ARG A 4 15.87 -54.38 25.66
N GLU A 5 14.72 -54.55 26.29
CA GLU A 5 14.05 -53.50 27.06
C GLU A 5 13.07 -54.12 28.08
N VAL A 6 13.00 -53.52 29.27
CA VAL A 6 12.08 -53.92 30.35
C VAL A 6 11.19 -52.73 30.65
N PHE A 7 9.87 -52.90 30.53
CA PHE A 7 8.89 -51.91 30.94
C PHE A 7 8.47 -52.16 32.38
N GLU A 8 9.21 -51.60 33.34
CA GLU A 8 9.00 -51.83 34.78
C GLU A 8 7.62 -51.39 35.29
N THR A 9 6.94 -50.51 34.55
CA THR A 9 5.63 -49.96 34.90
C THR A 9 4.47 -50.61 34.14
N ALA A 10 4.74 -51.63 33.33
CA ALA A 10 3.70 -52.33 32.56
C ALA A 10 3.03 -53.41 33.41
N SER A 11 1.69 -53.42 33.42
CA SER A 11 0.89 -54.53 33.92
C SER A 11 0.47 -55.43 32.76
N VAL A 12 0.62 -56.74 32.90
CA VAL A 12 0.20 -57.71 31.87
C VAL A 12 -1.01 -58.48 32.37
N ASP A 13 -2.05 -58.49 31.54
CA ASP A 13 -3.27 -59.25 31.80
C ASP A 13 -3.58 -60.16 30.60
N HIS A 14 -4.18 -61.30 30.89
CA HIS A 14 -4.73 -62.24 29.90
C HIS A 14 -6.24 -62.08 29.85
N GLU A 15 -6.83 -62.18 28.66
CA GLU A 15 -8.29 -62.13 28.45
C GLU A 15 -8.95 -60.91 29.14
N ARG A 16 -8.40 -59.72 28.90
CA ARG A 16 -8.84 -58.48 29.55
C ARG A 16 -9.72 -57.64 28.64
N GLN A 17 -10.83 -57.14 29.17
CA GLN A 17 -11.64 -56.14 28.48
C GLN A 17 -10.88 -54.81 28.35
N ILE A 18 -10.78 -54.30 27.13
CA ILE A 18 -10.06 -53.05 26.85
C ILE A 18 -10.94 -51.85 27.20
N PRO A 19 -10.50 -50.95 28.10
CA PRO A 19 -11.26 -49.77 28.50
C PRO A 19 -11.72 -48.94 27.30
N GLY A 20 -13.01 -48.61 27.26
CA GLY A 20 -13.62 -47.87 26.14
C GLY A 20 -14.06 -48.72 24.96
N THR A 21 -13.94 -50.05 25.06
CA THR A 21 -14.43 -51.01 24.05
C THR A 21 -15.22 -52.15 24.71
N ASN A 22 -15.98 -52.90 23.90
CA ASN A 22 -16.61 -54.16 24.32
C ASN A 22 -15.74 -55.39 23.96
N ARG A 23 -14.44 -55.18 23.72
CA ARG A 23 -13.52 -56.23 23.25
C ARG A 23 -12.67 -56.75 24.39
N ILE A 24 -12.46 -58.07 24.35
CA ILE A 24 -11.59 -58.79 25.26
C ILE A 24 -10.35 -59.18 24.46
N ALA A 25 -9.19 -58.66 24.88
CA ALA A 25 -7.91 -58.94 24.26
C ALA A 25 -7.28 -60.20 24.84
N ASP A 26 -6.67 -61.04 23.99
CA ASP A 26 -6.03 -62.28 24.42
C ASP A 26 -4.89 -62.02 25.43
N VAL A 27 -4.02 -61.06 25.12
CA VAL A 27 -2.99 -60.54 26.05
C VAL A 27 -2.88 -59.03 25.90
N VAL A 28 -2.84 -58.29 27.01
CA VAL A 28 -2.61 -56.85 27.01
C VAL A 28 -1.54 -56.47 28.03
N ALA A 29 -0.56 -55.70 27.58
CA ALA A 29 0.36 -54.96 28.44
C ALA A 29 -0.13 -53.51 28.52
N THR A 30 -0.46 -53.01 29.71
CA THR A 30 -0.87 -51.61 29.95
C THR A 30 0.21 -50.86 30.69
N PHE A 31 0.56 -49.67 30.23
CA PHE A 31 1.53 -48.80 30.90
C PHE A 31 0.83 -47.87 31.91
N SER A 32 1.53 -47.52 33.00
CA SER A 32 1.01 -46.55 33.99
C SER A 32 0.81 -45.15 33.41
N THR A 33 1.61 -44.79 32.40
CA THR A 33 1.52 -43.57 31.60
C THR A 33 1.72 -43.95 30.13
N GLU A 34 1.09 -43.23 29.20
CA GLU A 34 1.29 -43.48 27.77
C GLU A 34 2.78 -43.39 27.38
N LEU A 35 3.26 -44.38 26.64
CA LEU A 35 4.66 -44.48 26.20
C LEU A 35 4.73 -44.45 24.68
N TYR A 36 5.58 -43.58 24.13
CA TYR A 36 5.88 -43.58 22.71
C TYR A 36 6.74 -44.81 22.33
N PRO A 37 6.46 -45.51 21.21
CA PRO A 37 5.38 -45.29 20.24
C PRO A 37 4.10 -46.09 20.53
N PHE A 38 4.03 -46.78 21.67
CA PHE A 38 3.03 -47.80 21.97
C PHE A 38 1.68 -47.26 22.50
N GLY A 39 1.60 -45.98 22.87
CA GLY A 39 0.41 -45.38 23.47
C GLY A 39 0.17 -45.90 24.88
N LYS A 40 -1.08 -46.26 25.22
CA LYS A 40 -1.46 -46.76 26.55
C LYS A 40 -0.94 -48.17 26.84
N GLY A 41 -0.55 -48.91 25.81
CA GLY A 41 -0.19 -50.32 25.95
C GLY A 41 -0.07 -51.06 24.64
N LEU A 42 0.33 -52.33 24.72
CA LEU A 42 0.42 -53.25 23.59
C LEU A 42 -0.55 -54.42 23.79
N ILE A 43 -1.42 -54.61 22.83
CA ILE A 43 -2.31 -55.77 22.73
C ILE A 43 -1.67 -56.80 21.80
N VAL A 44 -1.62 -58.05 22.23
CA VAL A 44 -1.25 -59.21 21.41
C VAL A 44 -2.49 -60.08 21.23
N GLU A 45 -2.96 -60.17 20.00
CA GLU A 45 -4.06 -61.05 19.60
C GLU A 45 -3.48 -62.28 18.90
N ILE A 46 -3.94 -63.48 19.26
CA ILE A 46 -3.46 -64.73 18.69
C ILE A 46 -4.46 -65.20 17.64
N GLN A 47 -4.01 -65.27 16.40
CA GLN A 47 -4.79 -65.86 15.31
C GLN A 47 -4.42 -67.34 15.15
N HIS A 48 -5.30 -68.22 15.64
CA HIS A 48 -5.20 -69.66 15.38
C HIS A 48 -5.95 -70.03 14.07
N LYS A 49 -5.54 -71.12 13.41
CA LYS A 49 -5.97 -71.57 12.06
C LYS A 49 -7.43 -71.25 11.71
N HIS A 50 -7.60 -70.62 10.53
CA HIS A 50 -8.83 -70.47 9.74
C HIS A 50 -10.14 -70.42 10.54
N ASP A 51 -10.49 -69.24 11.07
CA ASP A 51 -11.79 -68.59 10.81
C ASP A 51 -12.00 -67.28 11.61
N GLU A 52 -12.65 -66.32 10.94
CA GLU A 52 -13.65 -65.37 11.46
C GLU A 52 -13.32 -64.26 12.49
N LYS A 53 -12.05 -63.94 12.83
CA LYS A 53 -11.80 -62.61 13.45
C LYS A 53 -11.72 -61.53 12.36
N GLU A 54 -12.66 -60.57 12.38
CA GLU A 54 -12.59 -59.35 11.56
C GLU A 54 -11.43 -58.46 12.04
N ILE A 55 -10.21 -58.77 11.60
CA ILE A 55 -8.95 -58.13 12.03
C ILE A 55 -9.05 -56.61 11.91
N GLY A 56 -9.57 -56.09 10.79
CA GLY A 56 -9.65 -54.65 10.52
C GLY A 56 -10.48 -53.89 11.58
N PRO A 57 -11.78 -54.20 11.72
CA PRO A 57 -12.65 -53.60 12.74
C PRO A 57 -12.11 -53.71 14.16
N ILE A 58 -11.65 -54.90 14.57
CA ILE A 58 -11.10 -55.13 15.92
C ILE A 58 -9.84 -54.27 16.14
N THR A 59 -8.94 -54.24 15.16
CA THR A 59 -7.74 -53.40 15.21
C THR A 59 -8.12 -51.93 15.33
N GLY A 60 -9.11 -51.46 14.57
CA GLY A 60 -9.60 -50.08 14.64
C GLY A 60 -10.13 -49.71 16.03
N GLU A 61 -10.90 -50.58 16.67
CA GLU A 61 -11.41 -50.36 18.03
C GLU A 61 -10.28 -50.23 19.06
N TYR A 62 -9.28 -51.10 19.00
CA TYR A 62 -8.11 -51.04 19.89
C TYR A 62 -7.25 -49.80 19.67
N LEU A 63 -7.00 -49.42 18.41
CA LEU A 63 -6.25 -48.21 18.08
C LEU A 63 -6.99 -46.95 18.55
N ASN A 64 -8.32 -46.90 18.40
CA ASN A 64 -9.14 -45.80 18.91
C ASN A 64 -9.15 -45.73 20.44
N ALA A 65 -9.02 -46.87 21.13
CA ALA A 65 -8.86 -46.91 22.58
C ALA A 65 -7.46 -46.42 23.05
N GLY A 66 -6.51 -46.26 22.12
CA GLY A 66 -5.15 -45.76 22.38
C GLY A 66 -4.12 -46.87 22.62
N TYR A 67 -4.42 -48.11 22.25
CA TYR A 67 -3.50 -49.25 22.37
C TYR A 67 -2.86 -49.58 21.03
N SER A 68 -1.58 -49.94 21.05
CA SER A 68 -0.93 -50.58 19.91
C SER A 68 -1.35 -52.05 19.81
N VAL A 69 -1.38 -52.59 18.61
CA VAL A 69 -1.88 -53.95 18.36
C VAL A 69 -0.87 -54.76 17.55
N PHE A 70 -0.60 -55.98 18.00
CA PHE A 70 0.16 -56.98 17.28
C PHE A 70 -0.67 -58.25 17.13
N TRP A 71 -0.86 -58.68 15.89
CA TRP A 71 -1.50 -59.97 15.58
C TRP A 71 -0.41 -61.03 15.44
N ALA A 72 -0.40 -61.98 16.37
CA ALA A 72 0.49 -63.13 16.38
C ALA A 72 -0.16 -64.29 15.61
N TYR A 73 0.56 -64.84 14.65
CA TYR A 73 0.15 -65.98 13.85
C TYR A 73 0.82 -67.26 14.37
N GLN A 74 0.27 -68.42 14.03
CA GLN A 74 0.89 -69.71 14.40
C GLN A 74 2.37 -69.81 13.99
N SER A 75 2.75 -69.21 12.86
CA SER A 75 4.14 -69.18 12.37
C SER A 75 5.10 -68.36 13.24
N ASP A 76 4.58 -67.51 14.13
CA ASP A 76 5.39 -66.68 15.02
C ASP A 76 5.84 -67.44 16.27
N PHE A 77 5.28 -68.63 16.53
CA PHE A 77 5.59 -69.42 17.72
C PHE A 77 6.51 -70.60 17.39
N GLU A 78 7.57 -70.75 18.19
CA GLU A 78 8.45 -71.92 18.19
C GLU A 78 8.51 -72.49 19.62
N GLY A 79 7.78 -73.57 19.87
CA GLY A 79 7.63 -74.12 21.22
C GLY A 79 6.89 -73.17 22.16
N HIS A 80 7.59 -72.67 23.18
CA HIS A 80 7.08 -71.68 24.14
C HIS A 80 7.54 -70.25 23.84
N ASP A 81 8.34 -70.05 22.79
CA ASP A 81 8.87 -68.74 22.41
C ASP A 81 8.05 -68.13 21.27
N MET A 82 7.84 -66.81 21.33
CA MET A 82 7.18 -66.03 20.27
C MET A 82 8.16 -65.04 19.64
N THR A 83 8.23 -65.04 18.32
CA THR A 83 8.96 -64.04 17.54
C THR A 83 8.12 -62.77 17.39
N PHE A 84 8.58 -61.68 17.99
CA PHE A 84 7.94 -60.37 17.88
C PHE A 84 8.51 -59.57 16.70
N ALA A 85 7.72 -59.46 15.62
CA ALA A 85 8.08 -58.67 14.45
C ALA A 85 7.59 -57.23 14.59
N GLU A 86 8.44 -56.34 15.10
CA GLU A 86 8.10 -54.94 15.43
C GLU A 86 7.40 -54.18 14.29
N HIS A 87 7.80 -54.40 13.04
CA HIS A 87 7.20 -53.74 11.86
C HIS A 87 5.72 -54.10 11.62
N ARG A 88 5.21 -55.17 12.24
CA ARG A 88 3.79 -55.57 12.15
C ARG A 88 2.91 -54.92 13.23
N VAL A 89 3.51 -54.23 14.21
CA VAL A 89 2.76 -53.51 15.24
C VAL A 89 2.03 -52.32 14.63
N LYS A 90 0.71 -52.27 14.80
CA LYS A 90 -0.11 -51.12 14.45
C LYS A 90 -0.15 -50.16 15.64
N ARG A 91 0.09 -48.88 15.40
CA ARG A 91 0.21 -47.82 16.43
C ARG A 91 -0.98 -46.87 16.37
N PRO A 92 -1.49 -46.37 17.52
CA PRO A 92 -2.62 -45.43 17.55
C PRO A 92 -2.21 -44.03 17.06
N TRP A 93 -3.18 -43.22 16.59
CA TRP A 93 -2.94 -41.80 16.28
C TRP A 93 -2.63 -41.00 17.57
N PRO A 94 -1.71 -40.01 17.56
CA PRO A 94 -0.91 -39.51 16.43
C PRO A 94 0.37 -40.31 16.13
N HIS A 95 0.65 -41.36 16.92
CA HIS A 95 1.87 -42.17 16.82
C HIS A 95 1.89 -43.14 15.62
N ALA A 96 0.82 -43.15 14.81
CA ALA A 96 0.71 -43.87 13.55
C ALA A 96 1.48 -43.21 12.40
N VAL A 97 1.88 -41.94 12.54
CA VAL A 97 2.60 -41.20 11.50
C VAL A 97 4.06 -41.67 11.46
N PRO A 98 4.56 -42.16 10.32
CA PRO A 98 5.99 -42.43 10.16
C PRO A 98 6.79 -41.14 10.41
N LEU A 99 7.83 -41.20 11.24
CA LEU A 99 8.83 -40.14 11.34
C LEU A 99 9.75 -40.22 10.11
N VAL A 100 9.22 -39.91 8.93
CA VAL A 100 10.02 -39.69 7.72
C VAL A 100 10.27 -38.20 7.60
N GLU A 101 11.53 -37.80 7.48
CA GLU A 101 11.90 -36.43 7.16
C GLU A 101 11.68 -36.19 5.66
N GLY A 102 11.10 -35.05 5.29
CA GLY A 102 10.87 -34.67 3.90
C GLY A 102 9.52 -35.14 3.34
N VAL A 103 9.49 -35.40 2.03
CA VAL A 103 8.25 -35.74 1.29
C VAL A 103 8.14 -37.24 0.96
N ASP A 104 9.01 -38.06 1.56
CA ASP A 104 9.04 -39.51 1.34
C ASP A 104 7.70 -40.15 1.75
N GLY A 105 7.10 -40.89 0.80
CA GLY A 105 5.80 -41.54 0.99
C GLY A 105 4.59 -40.71 0.59
N TYR A 106 4.74 -39.43 0.27
CA TYR A 106 3.67 -38.67 -0.40
C TYR A 106 3.58 -39.04 -1.89
N PRO A 107 2.39 -39.02 -2.51
CA PRO A 107 2.25 -39.18 -3.96
C PRO A 107 3.02 -38.10 -4.72
N ASP A 108 3.59 -38.43 -5.90
CA ASP A 108 4.37 -37.50 -6.74
C ASP A 108 3.76 -36.10 -6.92
N PRO A 109 2.42 -35.92 -7.10
CA PRO A 109 1.85 -34.58 -7.22
C PRO A 109 2.06 -33.73 -5.96
N VAL A 110 2.00 -34.33 -4.78
CA VAL A 110 2.18 -33.64 -3.49
C VAL A 110 3.65 -33.30 -3.27
N GLN A 111 4.57 -34.20 -3.66
CA GLN A 111 6.00 -33.92 -3.61
C GLN A 111 6.36 -32.70 -4.49
N ARG A 112 5.85 -32.64 -5.72
CA ARG A 112 6.07 -31.51 -6.65
C ARG A 112 5.46 -30.19 -6.19
N LEU A 113 4.39 -30.24 -5.39
CA LEU A 113 3.77 -29.05 -4.81
C LEU A 113 4.58 -28.50 -3.63
N LEU A 114 5.17 -29.39 -2.83
CA LEU A 114 5.94 -29.03 -1.64
C LEU A 114 7.39 -28.66 -1.98
N ASP A 115 7.94 -29.20 -3.05
CA ASP A 115 9.26 -28.88 -3.59
C ASP A 115 9.16 -28.64 -5.11
N PRO A 116 8.64 -27.46 -5.53
CA PRO A 116 8.47 -27.17 -6.95
C PRO A 116 9.83 -27.04 -7.63
N GLU A 117 9.95 -27.59 -8.84
CA GLU A 117 11.14 -27.34 -9.65
C GLU A 117 11.33 -25.82 -9.82
N PRO A 118 12.59 -25.33 -9.74
CA PRO A 118 12.87 -23.91 -9.89
C PRO A 118 12.28 -23.45 -11.23
N ALA A 119 11.32 -22.54 -11.16
CA ALA A 119 10.66 -22.02 -12.35
C ALA A 119 11.72 -21.45 -13.31
N GLU A 120 11.58 -21.75 -14.60
CA GLU A 120 12.36 -21.04 -15.63
C GLU A 120 12.23 -19.53 -15.39
N GLU A 121 13.36 -18.84 -15.36
CA GLU A 121 13.41 -17.40 -15.10
C GLU A 121 12.77 -16.66 -16.29
N VAL A 122 11.45 -16.54 -16.27
CA VAL A 122 10.70 -15.77 -17.27
C VAL A 122 10.98 -14.29 -17.03
N ARG A 123 11.85 -13.72 -17.86
CA ARG A 123 12.09 -12.27 -17.88
C ARG A 123 10.86 -11.57 -18.44
N LEU A 124 10.08 -10.98 -17.54
CA LEU A 124 8.92 -10.19 -17.90
C LEU A 124 9.33 -8.71 -17.90
N GLU A 125 9.36 -8.09 -19.09
CA GLU A 125 9.55 -6.64 -19.18
C GLU A 125 8.25 -5.94 -18.78
N VAL A 126 8.21 -5.42 -17.56
CA VAL A 126 7.13 -4.52 -17.12
C VAL A 126 7.53 -3.10 -17.50
N PRO A 127 6.93 -2.49 -18.55
CA PRO A 127 7.26 -1.13 -18.92
C PRO A 127 6.90 -0.18 -17.78
N PHE A 128 7.88 0.59 -17.32
CA PHE A 128 7.64 1.60 -16.30
C PHE A 128 6.72 2.68 -16.89
N PRO A 129 5.58 3.01 -16.26
CA PRO A 129 4.58 3.91 -16.84
C PRO A 129 5.01 5.37 -16.67
N THR A 130 6.08 5.75 -17.36
CA THR A 130 6.78 7.03 -17.19
C THR A 130 5.86 8.22 -17.44
N GLU A 131 4.99 8.15 -18.45
CA GLU A 131 4.03 9.23 -18.75
C GLU A 131 2.98 9.39 -17.64
N TYR A 132 2.50 8.29 -17.06
CA TYR A 132 1.59 8.33 -15.91
C TYR A 132 2.30 8.94 -14.70
N LEU A 133 3.51 8.50 -14.39
CA LEU A 133 4.26 9.06 -13.26
C LEU A 133 4.62 10.53 -13.48
N ARG A 134 4.95 10.96 -14.70
CA ARG A 134 5.15 12.40 -14.99
C ARG A 134 3.89 13.22 -14.71
N ALA A 135 2.70 12.69 -15.00
CA ALA A 135 1.45 13.36 -14.70
C ALA A 135 1.09 13.32 -13.19
N HIS A 136 1.35 12.21 -12.51
CA HIS A 136 0.83 11.94 -11.16
C HIS A 136 1.89 11.94 -10.04
N ALA A 137 3.19 12.13 -10.33
CA ALA A 137 4.25 12.06 -9.31
C ALA A 137 4.00 13.01 -8.14
N LEU A 138 3.59 14.24 -8.44
CA LEU A 138 3.30 15.28 -7.46
C LEU A 138 2.02 14.99 -6.63
N GLU A 139 1.26 13.95 -6.98
CA GLU A 139 0.08 13.51 -6.21
C GLU A 139 0.42 12.46 -5.17
N VAL A 140 1.47 11.67 -5.44
CA VAL A 140 1.91 10.60 -4.56
C VAL A 140 2.85 11.16 -3.51
N ILE A 141 3.75 12.07 -3.90
CA ILE A 141 4.77 12.63 -3.02
C ILE A 141 4.82 14.14 -3.24
N PRO A 142 4.47 14.95 -2.22
CA PRO A 142 4.58 16.39 -2.35
C PRO A 142 6.07 16.80 -2.39
N PRO A 143 6.44 17.84 -3.16
CA PRO A 143 7.85 18.16 -3.42
C PRO A 143 8.67 18.53 -2.20
N LEU A 144 8.03 19.11 -1.17
CA LEU A 144 8.68 19.52 0.07
C LEU A 144 8.45 18.51 1.21
N ARG A 145 8.12 17.26 0.92
CA ARG A 145 7.89 16.23 1.94
C ARG A 145 9.10 16.11 2.89
N GLY A 146 8.88 16.41 4.17
CA GLY A 146 9.95 16.40 5.18
C GLY A 146 10.84 17.66 5.21
N TYR A 147 10.62 18.62 4.30
CA TYR A 147 11.41 19.84 4.15
C TYR A 147 10.55 21.12 4.21
N TYR A 148 9.30 21.03 4.67
CA TYR A 148 8.41 22.19 4.79
C TYR A 148 8.93 23.27 5.75
N ASP A 149 9.63 22.89 6.82
CA ASP A 149 10.22 23.85 7.76
C ASP A 149 11.43 24.56 7.15
N ALA A 150 12.25 23.82 6.39
CA ALA A 150 13.38 24.37 5.66
C ALA A 150 12.94 25.23 4.46
N GLY A 151 11.73 25.00 3.93
CA GLY A 151 11.20 25.67 2.75
C GLY A 151 11.88 25.30 1.44
N ARG A 152 12.83 24.35 1.44
CA ARG A 152 13.56 23.92 0.24
C ARG A 152 13.90 22.44 0.30
N SER A 153 13.66 21.69 -0.78
CA SER A 153 14.03 20.28 -0.89
C SER A 153 15.43 20.07 -1.50
N PRO A 154 16.08 18.92 -1.26
CA PRO A 154 17.35 18.56 -1.90
C PRO A 154 17.28 18.55 -3.44
N GLU A 155 16.11 18.23 -3.99
CA GLU A 155 15.85 18.19 -5.43
C GLU A 155 15.72 19.60 -6.04
N GLY A 156 15.74 20.65 -5.22
CA GLY A 156 15.74 22.05 -5.66
C GLY A 156 14.38 22.74 -5.68
N TRP A 157 13.34 22.11 -5.13
CA TRP A 157 12.04 22.77 -4.95
C TRP A 157 12.10 23.80 -3.82
N GLU A 158 11.41 24.92 -3.98
CA GLU A 158 11.40 26.03 -3.02
C GLU A 158 9.97 26.49 -2.73
N ARG A 159 9.65 26.72 -1.45
CA ARG A 159 8.42 27.40 -1.01
C ARG A 159 8.67 28.90 -1.01
N ILE A 160 8.02 29.60 -1.93
CA ILE A 160 8.12 31.05 -2.08
C ILE A 160 7.25 31.77 -1.05
N ASP A 161 6.02 31.30 -0.84
CA ASP A 161 5.07 31.94 0.05
C ASP A 161 4.00 30.95 0.56
N THR A 162 3.24 31.35 1.58
CA THR A 162 2.13 30.59 2.17
C THR A 162 0.98 31.51 2.54
N VAL A 163 -0.18 31.26 1.95
CA VAL A 163 -1.41 32.02 2.22
C VAL A 163 -2.38 31.14 3.01
N SER A 164 -2.72 31.55 4.22
CA SER A 164 -3.72 30.86 5.05
C SER A 164 -5.13 31.25 4.65
N LEU A 165 -5.98 30.26 4.34
CA LEU A 165 -7.42 30.45 4.12
C LEU A 165 -8.17 30.30 5.44
N HIS A 166 -7.99 29.18 6.14
CA HIS A 166 -8.56 28.93 7.46
C HIS A 166 -7.46 28.79 8.50
N GLY A 167 -7.32 29.79 9.36
CA GLY A 167 -6.35 29.79 10.46
C GLY A 167 -6.88 29.30 11.81
N LYS A 168 -8.21 29.19 11.97
CA LYS A 168 -8.89 28.85 13.24
C LYS A 168 -10.01 27.84 13.00
N GLY A 169 -10.31 27.03 14.02
CA GLY A 169 -11.37 26.01 13.98
C GLY A 169 -10.86 24.60 13.69
N ARG A 170 -11.79 23.66 13.46
CA ARG A 170 -11.52 22.23 13.27
C ARG A 170 -10.84 21.89 11.94
N GLU A 171 -10.98 22.76 10.96
CA GLU A 171 -10.38 22.60 9.63
C GLU A 171 -9.46 23.78 9.36
N ARG A 172 -8.20 23.47 9.08
CA ARG A 172 -7.18 24.44 8.62
C ARG A 172 -6.97 24.24 7.13
N ALA A 173 -6.86 25.34 6.40
CA ALA A 173 -6.67 25.33 4.96
C ALA A 173 -5.69 26.44 4.57
N TRP A 174 -4.73 26.13 3.71
CA TRP A 174 -3.73 27.08 3.22
C TRP A 174 -3.26 26.71 1.83
N VAL A 175 -2.64 27.68 1.15
CA VAL A 175 -2.08 27.51 -0.20
C VAL A 175 -0.61 27.87 -0.14
N ASN A 176 0.25 26.94 -0.56
CA ASN A 176 1.67 27.20 -0.75
C ASN A 176 1.93 27.62 -2.20
N VAL A 177 2.83 28.58 -2.38
CA VAL A 177 3.37 28.94 -3.69
C VAL A 177 4.75 28.29 -3.81
N LEU A 178 4.89 27.37 -4.76
CA LEU A 178 6.10 26.58 -4.95
C LEU A 178 6.78 26.94 -6.26
N ARG A 179 8.13 26.97 -6.25
CA ARG A 179 8.97 27.04 -7.43
C ARG A 179 9.68 25.70 -7.60
N SER A 180 9.55 25.12 -8.79
CA SER A 180 10.26 23.90 -9.18
C SER A 180 11.71 24.18 -9.61
N PRO A 181 12.58 23.17 -9.68
CA PRO A 181 13.96 23.31 -10.14
C PRO A 181 14.07 23.84 -11.58
N SER A 182 13.05 23.58 -12.41
CA SER A 182 12.94 24.09 -13.78
C SER A 182 12.28 25.47 -13.86
N ASN A 183 12.15 26.20 -12.74
CA ASN A 183 11.51 27.51 -12.61
C ASN A 183 10.01 27.58 -12.95
N HIS A 184 9.32 26.44 -13.06
CA HIS A 184 7.86 26.42 -13.14
C HIS A 184 7.25 26.71 -11.77
N ILE A 185 6.10 27.38 -11.74
CA ILE A 185 5.42 27.79 -10.51
C ILE A 185 4.18 26.92 -10.29
N PHE A 186 3.99 26.47 -9.06
CA PHE A 186 2.88 25.62 -8.65
C PHE A 186 2.14 26.21 -7.45
N LEU A 187 0.83 25.98 -7.41
CA LEU A 187 -0.01 26.21 -6.23
C LEU A 187 -0.35 24.88 -5.59
N GLU A 188 0.03 24.73 -4.33
CA GLU A 188 -0.24 23.54 -3.53
C GLU A 188 -1.28 23.88 -2.46
N PHE A 189 -2.49 23.35 -2.63
CA PHE A 189 -3.62 23.54 -1.75
C PHE A 189 -3.61 22.47 -0.67
N TRP A 190 -3.61 22.87 0.59
CA TRP A 190 -3.65 21.98 1.74
C TRP A 190 -4.91 22.19 2.56
N LYS A 191 -5.47 21.10 3.07
CA LYS A 191 -6.38 21.13 4.21
C LYS A 191 -5.96 20.10 5.25
N LYS A 192 -6.21 20.41 6.51
CA LYS A 192 -5.96 19.53 7.64
C LYS A 192 -7.15 19.56 8.59
N ASN A 193 -7.68 18.38 8.90
CA ASN A 193 -8.61 18.18 10.00
C ASN A 193 -7.79 18.10 11.30
N THR A 194 -8.07 18.99 12.25
CA THR A 194 -7.34 19.03 13.52
C THR A 194 -7.81 18.00 14.54
N GLU A 195 -8.96 17.36 14.31
CA GLU A 195 -9.52 16.32 15.20
C GLU A 195 -8.88 14.96 14.89
N ASP A 196 -8.97 14.53 13.63
CA ASP A 196 -8.44 13.22 13.20
C ASP A 196 -6.98 13.27 12.72
N GLY A 197 -6.44 14.48 12.54
CA GLY A 197 -5.08 14.71 12.03
C GLY A 197 -4.93 14.50 10.52
N GLU A 198 -5.99 14.04 9.83
CA GLU A 198 -6.00 13.81 8.39
C GLU A 198 -5.64 15.08 7.62
N SER A 199 -4.78 14.92 6.62
CA SER A 199 -4.33 16.02 5.76
C SER A 199 -4.51 15.61 4.31
N GLU A 200 -5.09 16.50 3.53
CA GLU A 200 -5.25 16.34 2.09
C GLU A 200 -4.60 17.51 1.38
N TYR A 201 -4.03 17.22 0.20
CA TYR A 201 -3.42 18.24 -0.63
C TYR A 201 -3.66 18.01 -2.11
N LEU A 202 -3.62 19.08 -2.90
CA LEU A 202 -3.68 19.04 -4.36
C LEU A 202 -2.74 20.10 -4.95
N ILE A 203 -1.94 19.71 -5.93
CA ILE A 203 -0.96 20.59 -6.59
C ILE A 203 -1.43 20.91 -8.00
N THR A 204 -1.34 22.18 -8.37
CA THR A 204 -1.71 22.69 -9.70
C THR A 204 -0.60 23.55 -10.26
N HIS A 205 -0.41 23.52 -11.57
CA HIS A 205 0.60 24.29 -12.28
C HIS A 205 0.01 25.63 -12.75
N ILE A 206 0.74 26.72 -12.57
CA ILE A 206 0.33 28.04 -13.04
C ILE A 206 1.36 28.63 -14.00
N GLY A 207 0.87 29.35 -15.01
CA GLY A 207 1.69 30.08 -15.97
C GLY A 207 1.58 31.60 -15.83
N SER A 208 2.22 32.32 -16.74
CA SER A 208 2.22 33.78 -16.79
C SER A 208 0.84 34.38 -17.08
N GLU A 209 -0.09 33.59 -17.61
CA GLU A 209 -1.49 33.96 -17.82
C GLU A 209 -2.32 33.97 -16.53
N PHE A 210 -1.80 33.36 -15.46
CA PHE A 210 -2.55 33.19 -14.21
C PHE A 210 -2.95 34.52 -13.53
N PRO A 211 -2.10 35.56 -13.43
CA PRO A 211 -2.48 36.83 -12.78
C PRO A 211 -3.74 37.44 -13.39
N GLU A 212 -3.81 37.55 -14.72
CA GLU A 212 -4.96 38.16 -15.42
C GLU A 212 -6.23 37.33 -15.22
N ARG A 213 -6.14 36.01 -15.42
CA ARG A 213 -7.28 35.11 -15.21
C ARG A 213 -7.74 35.10 -13.76
N PHE A 214 -6.81 35.20 -12.81
CA PHE A 214 -7.13 35.27 -11.39
C PHE A 214 -7.86 36.57 -11.04
N GLU A 215 -7.49 37.71 -11.63
CA GLU A 215 -8.26 38.95 -11.43
C GLU A 215 -9.68 38.86 -12.00
N ALA A 216 -9.84 38.30 -13.20
CA ALA A 216 -11.16 38.05 -13.78
C ALA A 216 -12.01 37.16 -12.87
N PHE A 217 -11.43 36.05 -12.39
CA PHE A 217 -12.09 35.16 -11.43
C PHE A 217 -12.50 35.87 -10.14
N MET A 218 -11.65 36.76 -9.59
CA MET A 218 -11.95 37.50 -8.37
C MET A 218 -13.14 38.46 -8.57
N GLU A 219 -13.27 39.06 -9.76
CA GLU A 219 -14.37 39.95 -10.09
C GLU A 219 -15.67 39.19 -10.38
N ASP A 220 -15.60 38.10 -11.14
CA ASP A 220 -16.72 37.18 -11.36
C ASP A 220 -17.24 36.64 -10.02
N THR A 221 -16.34 36.32 -9.09
CA THR A 221 -16.69 35.85 -7.75
C THR A 221 -17.46 36.91 -6.97
N ARG A 222 -17.03 38.18 -7.01
CA ARG A 222 -17.73 39.28 -6.33
C ARG A 222 -19.12 39.50 -6.93
N THR A 223 -19.22 39.45 -8.24
CA THR A 223 -20.50 39.57 -8.96
C THR A 223 -21.43 38.44 -8.57
N TRP A 224 -20.93 37.20 -8.52
CA TRP A 224 -21.72 36.04 -8.10
C TRP A 224 -22.17 36.13 -6.64
N PHE A 225 -21.31 36.54 -5.70
CA PHE A 225 -21.72 36.79 -4.31
C PHE A 225 -22.75 37.92 -4.15
N SER A 226 -22.88 38.80 -5.14
CA SER A 226 -23.89 39.87 -5.16
C SER A 226 -25.20 39.45 -5.82
N SER A 227 -25.26 38.23 -6.39
CA SER A 227 -26.45 37.67 -7.02
C SER A 227 -27.31 36.88 -6.02
N GLU A 228 -28.59 36.70 -6.34
CA GLU A 228 -29.50 35.88 -5.53
C GLU A 228 -29.14 34.38 -5.54
N ASP A 229 -28.29 33.94 -6.48
CA ASP A 229 -27.91 32.53 -6.68
C ASP A 229 -27.18 31.92 -5.47
N VAL A 230 -26.46 32.72 -4.69
CA VAL A 230 -25.70 32.24 -3.54
C VAL A 230 -26.59 31.92 -2.34
N ASP A 231 -27.72 32.63 -2.22
CA ASP A 231 -28.67 32.46 -1.11
C ASP A 231 -29.77 31.43 -1.42
N GLN A 232 -29.84 30.95 -2.66
CA GLN A 232 -30.80 29.93 -3.07
C GLN A 232 -30.61 28.61 -2.30
N GLN A 233 -31.73 28.11 -1.77
CA GLN A 233 -31.84 26.80 -1.13
C GLN A 233 -32.41 25.79 -2.13
N VAL A 234 -31.56 25.36 -3.06
CA VAL A 234 -31.93 24.42 -4.12
C VAL A 234 -31.34 23.03 -3.90
N ALA A 235 -31.97 22.02 -4.50
CA ALA A 235 -31.58 20.62 -4.43
C ALA A 235 -30.48 20.21 -5.44
N HIS A 236 -29.90 21.18 -6.15
CA HIS A 236 -28.83 20.97 -7.13
C HIS A 236 -27.65 21.89 -6.85
N TRP A 237 -26.51 21.61 -7.50
CA TRP A 237 -25.31 22.43 -7.37
C TRP A 237 -25.48 23.71 -8.16
N VAL A 238 -25.22 24.87 -7.54
CA VAL A 238 -25.18 26.15 -8.24
C VAL A 238 -23.72 26.52 -8.48
N GLY A 239 -23.35 26.62 -9.76
CA GLY A 239 -22.02 27.02 -10.18
C GLY A 239 -21.82 28.52 -9.99
N GLY A 240 -20.69 28.90 -9.39
CA GLY A 240 -20.23 30.27 -9.33
C GLY A 240 -19.06 30.51 -10.30
N ALA A 241 -18.22 31.48 -9.95
CA ALA A 241 -17.02 31.79 -10.69
C ALA A 241 -16.04 30.61 -10.75
N SER A 242 -15.33 30.49 -11.87
CA SER A 242 -14.35 29.43 -12.12
C SER A 242 -13.10 29.95 -12.84
N LEU A 243 -11.96 29.32 -12.56
CA LEU A 243 -10.64 29.68 -13.07
C LEU A 243 -9.90 28.42 -13.51
N SER A 244 -9.53 28.34 -14.78
CA SER A 244 -8.67 27.26 -15.27
C SER A 244 -7.19 27.57 -15.01
N PHE A 245 -6.49 26.60 -14.42
CA PHE A 245 -5.04 26.63 -14.27
C PHE A 245 -4.33 26.21 -15.57
N ARG A 246 -3.00 26.27 -15.57
CA ARG A 246 -2.22 25.82 -16.72
C ARG A 246 -2.24 24.29 -16.79
N GLY A 247 -3.01 23.76 -17.73
CA GLY A 247 -3.05 22.34 -18.03
C GLY A 247 -1.74 21.82 -18.63
N THR A 248 -1.55 20.51 -18.57
CA THR A 248 -0.58 19.79 -19.40
C THR A 248 -1.33 19.05 -20.52
N THR A 249 -0.62 18.42 -21.45
CA THR A 249 -1.24 17.53 -22.45
C THR A 249 -1.96 16.33 -21.84
N LEU A 250 -1.75 16.05 -20.55
CA LEU A 250 -2.26 14.88 -19.86
C LEU A 250 -3.30 15.21 -18.78
N CYS A 251 -3.33 16.45 -18.30
CA CYS A 251 -4.22 16.85 -17.21
C CYS A 251 -4.71 18.29 -17.34
N GLU A 252 -5.97 18.50 -17.00
CA GLU A 252 -6.57 19.81 -16.80
C GLU A 252 -6.79 20.05 -15.32
N SER A 253 -6.73 21.31 -14.89
CA SER A 253 -7.07 21.67 -13.51
C SER A 253 -7.74 23.03 -13.45
N TRP A 254 -8.62 23.20 -12.48
CA TRP A 254 -9.38 24.42 -12.28
C TRP A 254 -9.74 24.64 -10.81
N LEU A 255 -10.06 25.88 -10.47
CA LEU A 255 -10.63 26.32 -9.19
C LEU A 255 -12.03 26.86 -9.47
N SER A 256 -13.01 26.46 -8.67
CA SER A 256 -14.39 26.97 -8.73
C SER A 256 -14.92 27.31 -7.35
N LEU A 257 -15.79 28.31 -7.29
CA LEU A 257 -16.74 28.43 -6.19
C LEU A 257 -18.06 27.77 -6.59
N VAL A 258 -18.61 26.98 -5.67
CA VAL A 258 -19.87 26.27 -5.89
C VAL A 258 -20.71 26.29 -4.63
N LYS A 259 -22.02 26.48 -4.79
CA LYS A 259 -23.01 26.30 -3.72
C LYS A 259 -23.47 24.84 -3.73
N VAL A 260 -23.23 24.12 -2.63
CA VAL A 260 -23.71 22.73 -2.52
C VAL A 260 -25.22 22.70 -2.21
N PRO A 261 -25.93 21.62 -2.62
CA PRO A 261 -27.36 21.45 -2.35
C PRO A 261 -27.66 21.63 -0.86
N PHE A 262 -28.57 22.54 -0.53
CA PHE A 262 -28.95 22.88 0.85
C PHE A 262 -27.79 23.16 1.84
N GLY A 263 -26.59 23.49 1.34
CA GLY A 263 -25.39 23.57 2.16
C GLY A 263 -24.55 24.82 1.91
N PRO A 264 -23.31 24.88 2.42
CA PRO A 264 -22.46 26.06 2.28
C PRO A 264 -21.92 26.23 0.85
N VAL A 265 -21.39 27.42 0.58
CA VAL A 265 -20.49 27.64 -0.55
C VAL A 265 -19.16 26.96 -0.26
N LYS A 266 -18.51 26.38 -1.28
CA LYS A 266 -17.21 25.72 -1.18
C LYS A 266 -16.25 26.28 -2.23
N PHE A 267 -14.96 26.35 -1.87
CA PHE A 267 -13.89 26.34 -2.85
C PHE A 267 -13.66 24.89 -3.28
N VAL A 268 -13.60 24.66 -4.58
CA VAL A 268 -13.28 23.35 -5.16
C VAL A 268 -12.15 23.53 -6.14
N VAL A 269 -11.00 22.92 -5.83
CA VAL A 269 -9.90 22.75 -6.77
C VAL A 269 -10.03 21.35 -7.32
N ALA A 270 -10.08 21.22 -8.63
CA ALA A 270 -10.21 19.93 -9.29
C ALA A 270 -9.11 19.77 -10.33
N ARG A 271 -8.68 18.53 -10.49
CA ARG A 271 -7.77 18.09 -11.53
C ARG A 271 -8.34 16.85 -12.19
N ARG A 272 -8.37 16.85 -13.51
CA ARG A 272 -8.86 15.74 -14.33
C ARG A 272 -7.76 15.29 -15.28
N ASP A 273 -7.50 13.98 -15.31
CA ASP A 273 -6.63 13.40 -16.34
C ASP A 273 -7.41 13.05 -17.62
N MET A 274 -6.68 12.82 -18.71
CA MET A 274 -7.27 12.43 -20.00
C MET A 274 -7.95 11.05 -19.99
N LYS A 275 -7.74 10.25 -18.94
CA LYS A 275 -8.41 8.95 -18.74
C LYS A 275 -9.74 9.10 -17.98
N GLY A 276 -10.06 10.30 -17.50
CA GLY A 276 -11.28 10.62 -16.77
C GLY A 276 -11.15 10.53 -15.24
N ASN A 277 -9.98 10.19 -14.69
CA ASN A 277 -9.79 10.21 -13.25
C ASN A 277 -9.78 11.67 -12.77
N THR A 278 -10.57 11.94 -11.73
CA THR A 278 -10.70 13.27 -11.16
C THR A 278 -10.30 13.25 -9.70
N ARG A 279 -9.36 14.12 -9.31
CA ARG A 279 -9.10 14.45 -7.91
C ARG A 279 -9.68 15.81 -7.60
N THR A 280 -10.29 15.93 -6.44
CA THR A 280 -10.84 17.18 -5.94
C THR A 280 -10.29 17.47 -4.56
N TRP A 281 -9.93 18.73 -4.34
CA TRP A 281 -9.72 19.31 -3.03
C TRP A 281 -10.83 20.33 -2.80
N ALA A 282 -11.47 20.30 -1.64
CA ALA A 282 -12.56 21.21 -1.35
C ALA A 282 -12.59 21.61 0.13
N VAL A 283 -12.93 22.88 0.37
CA VAL A 283 -13.08 23.45 1.71
C VAL A 283 -14.29 24.38 1.73
N ASN A 284 -14.95 24.48 2.89
CA ASN A 284 -16.08 25.40 3.05
C ASN A 284 -15.61 26.85 2.96
N TYR A 285 -16.29 27.66 2.16
CA TYR A 285 -16.07 29.10 2.13
C TYR A 285 -16.47 29.73 3.47
N ARG A 286 -15.61 30.58 4.02
CA ARG A 286 -15.88 31.42 5.20
C ARG A 286 -15.75 32.88 4.83
N SER A 287 -16.49 33.73 5.54
CA SER A 287 -16.40 35.18 5.36
C SER A 287 -14.94 35.65 5.51
N GLY A 288 -14.49 36.42 4.52
CA GLY A 288 -13.12 36.92 4.41
C GLY A 288 -12.13 35.99 3.70
N ASP A 289 -12.48 34.74 3.36
CA ASP A 289 -11.58 33.84 2.65
C ASP A 289 -11.22 34.34 1.26
N LEU A 290 -12.16 35.01 0.57
CA LEU A 290 -11.87 35.63 -0.73
C LEU A 290 -10.77 36.70 -0.59
N GLY A 291 -10.81 37.50 0.48
CA GLY A 291 -9.78 38.50 0.77
C GLY A 291 -8.44 37.86 1.15
N ARG A 292 -8.45 36.70 1.83
CA ARG A 292 -7.24 35.93 2.12
C ARG A 292 -6.64 35.34 0.85
N LEU A 293 -7.46 34.72 0.00
CA LEU A 293 -7.03 34.17 -1.28
C LEU A 293 -6.46 35.27 -2.20
N ALA A 294 -7.03 36.47 -2.17
CA ALA A 294 -6.53 37.63 -2.90
C ALA A 294 -5.08 38.01 -2.57
N VAL A 295 -4.56 37.61 -1.39
CA VAL A 295 -3.15 37.83 -1.02
C VAL A 295 -2.19 37.12 -1.97
N LEU A 296 -2.62 36.04 -2.65
CA LEU A 296 -1.84 35.35 -3.67
C LEU A 296 -1.38 36.25 -4.81
N ARG A 297 -2.07 37.39 -5.05
CA ARG A 297 -1.65 38.40 -6.03
C ARG A 297 -0.20 38.84 -5.82
N HIS A 298 0.22 39.01 -4.56
CA HIS A 298 1.53 39.59 -4.24
C HIS A 298 2.71 38.66 -4.61
N PRO A 299 2.76 37.39 -4.16
CA PRO A 299 3.82 36.48 -4.59
C PRO A 299 3.74 36.17 -6.09
N ILE A 300 2.55 36.07 -6.66
CA ILE A 300 2.39 35.72 -8.07
C ILE A 300 2.84 36.86 -8.99
N ARG A 301 2.47 38.11 -8.70
CA ARG A 301 2.98 39.28 -9.46
C ARG A 301 4.48 39.42 -9.33
N ARG A 302 5.07 39.13 -8.17
CA ARG A 302 6.53 39.11 -8.00
C ARG A 302 7.22 38.05 -8.86
N LEU A 303 6.59 36.88 -9.01
CA LEU A 303 7.16 35.75 -9.75
C LEU A 303 7.02 35.89 -11.26
N PHE A 304 5.91 36.44 -11.74
CA PHE A 304 5.64 36.58 -13.18
C PHE A 304 5.92 37.97 -13.74
N GLY A 305 5.91 39.02 -12.89
CA GLY A 305 6.21 40.40 -13.25
C GLY A 305 5.20 41.04 -14.22
N ASP A 306 4.93 42.34 -14.08
CA ASP A 306 4.13 43.09 -15.04
C ASP A 306 4.85 43.11 -16.41
N VAL A 307 4.15 42.68 -17.45
CA VAL A 307 4.62 42.69 -18.85
C VAL A 307 4.88 44.13 -19.37
N THR A 308 4.63 45.17 -18.57
CA THR A 308 4.62 46.56 -19.04
C THR A 308 5.87 47.41 -18.77
N ASP A 309 6.89 46.97 -18.02
CA ASP A 309 8.05 47.85 -17.74
C ASP A 309 9.36 47.46 -18.46
N THR A 310 9.42 46.35 -19.18
CA THR A 310 10.63 46.00 -19.96
C THR A 310 10.63 46.57 -21.38
N ALA A 311 9.51 47.12 -21.87
CA ALA A 311 9.46 47.82 -23.16
C ALA A 311 9.95 49.28 -23.07
N ALA A 312 9.91 49.92 -21.90
CA ALA A 312 10.41 51.29 -21.72
C ALA A 312 11.92 51.35 -21.46
N ALA A 313 12.53 50.29 -20.91
CA ALA A 313 13.97 50.28 -20.60
C ALA A 313 14.88 50.02 -21.82
N VAL A 314 14.34 49.54 -22.95
CA VAL A 314 15.13 49.21 -24.15
C VAL A 314 15.21 50.39 -25.14
N THR A 315 14.37 51.41 -25.02
CA THR A 315 14.42 52.59 -25.91
C THR A 315 15.28 53.76 -25.41
N GLU A 316 15.72 53.79 -24.14
CA GLU A 316 16.56 54.88 -23.63
C GLU A 316 18.07 54.57 -23.56
N THR A 317 18.49 53.31 -23.74
CA THR A 317 19.92 52.94 -23.72
C THR A 317 20.54 52.74 -25.10
N GLY A 318 19.76 52.79 -26.18
CA GLY A 318 20.24 52.61 -27.55
C GLY A 318 20.76 53.86 -28.27
N ALA A 319 20.56 55.06 -27.73
CA ALA A 319 20.93 56.31 -28.40
C ALA A 319 22.21 56.99 -27.89
N SER A 320 22.80 56.52 -26.78
CA SER A 320 23.93 57.20 -26.13
C SER A 320 25.32 56.63 -26.50
N THR A 321 25.40 55.37 -26.95
CA THR A 321 26.70 54.70 -27.20
C THR A 321 27.13 54.75 -28.66
N ALA A 322 26.22 54.92 -29.63
CA ALA A 322 26.56 54.99 -31.06
C ALA A 322 27.20 56.33 -31.49
N ALA A 323 27.14 57.38 -30.65
CA ALA A 323 27.73 58.69 -30.94
C ALA A 323 29.15 58.90 -30.37
N ARG A 324 29.68 57.96 -29.57
CA ARG A 324 31.00 58.10 -28.94
C ARG A 324 32.14 57.26 -29.54
N GLU A 325 31.85 56.38 -30.48
CA GLU A 325 32.87 55.56 -31.16
C GLU A 325 33.16 55.97 -32.62
N ARG A 326 32.69 57.15 -33.06
CA ARG A 326 33.05 57.73 -34.38
C ARG A 326 34.08 58.87 -34.32
N MET A 327 34.92 58.93 -33.28
CA MET A 327 35.96 59.98 -33.16
C MET A 327 37.34 59.50 -32.73
N ALA A 328 37.66 58.21 -32.91
CA ALA A 328 39.03 57.72 -32.71
C ALA A 328 39.38 56.66 -33.76
N GLY A 329 40.08 57.07 -34.82
CA GLY A 329 40.65 56.15 -35.79
C GLY A 329 40.57 56.62 -37.24
N ASN A 330 41.28 57.70 -37.58
CA ASN A 330 41.87 57.84 -38.92
C ASN A 330 42.92 58.95 -38.93
N SER A 331 44.18 58.56 -38.71
CA SER A 331 45.33 59.24 -39.32
C SER A 331 46.35 58.18 -39.65
N ALA A 332 46.34 57.78 -40.92
CA ALA A 332 47.39 57.00 -41.54
C ALA A 332 48.53 57.95 -41.96
N ASP A 333 49.75 57.48 -41.75
CA ASP A 333 50.99 58.06 -42.25
C ASP A 333 50.95 58.30 -43.77
N VAL A 334 51.38 59.50 -44.18
CA VAL A 334 51.90 59.78 -45.53
C VAL A 334 53.27 60.47 -45.38
N VAL A 335 54.29 59.62 -45.45
CA VAL A 335 55.59 59.72 -46.15
C VAL A 335 55.94 61.04 -46.91
N ARG A 336 57.14 61.57 -46.59
CA ARG A 336 58.15 62.34 -47.39
C ARG A 336 57.73 63.71 -47.98
N ASP A 337 58.55 64.76 -48.00
CA ASP A 337 60.00 65.00 -47.87
C ASP A 337 60.26 66.26 -47.01
#